data_AF-A0A957UV81-F1
#
_entry.id   AF-A0A957UV81-F1
#
_cell.length_a   1.000
_cell.length_b   1.000
_cell.length_c   1.000
_cell.angle_alpha   90.00
_cell.angle_beta   90.00
_cell.angle_gamma   90.00
#
_symmetry.space_group_name_H-M   'P 1'
#
loop_
_entity.id
_entity.type
_entity.pdbx_description
1 polymer ?
#
loop_
_entity_poly.entity_id
_entity_poly.type
_entity_poly.pdbx_seq_one_letter_code
_entity_poly.pdbx_strand_id
1 'polypeptide(L)'
;YYGLTGDSDNKYEFFLLLRALYYQQDWWVNIARDLDVRYIVINRELIANTVGGAEYLREIEKVIIPELDQLPEYLQRIYENESYVVYEFTDLPKAPRVPLFIDTGWSDFIKVLSSDLNLTRYYDLRHTVVSDDLTEYDSLALVTDDPHAAALDLYIKADPSKFFSPASNIYAFSPETIPSSYYLSPMFRLFQFFSDSKWNRLNMITPGLFGTIKGSFIGVPRATRFRIAANFPASGEYHILLRGAATVNEIGLTARTLGYDKEIELRATPDALTFFDQRKVFSAGRSALDIAEYTADELELLIPTDVVAINNRYKYFDLGTVEAKKGKHTFYFDKKDGNPLLVEGILVIPEEEYQKLSIPENVHLLDSSTGLCCGSVKQDETWH
;
A
#
# COMPACT_ATOMS: atom_id res chain seq x y z
N TYR A 1 -15.35 4.82 15.82
CA TYR A 1 -14.21 5.77 15.95
C TYR A 1 -12.93 4.96 15.69
N TYR A 2 -12.70 4.54 14.45
CA TYR A 2 -11.69 3.52 14.11
C TYR A 2 -10.40 4.13 13.51
N GLY A 3 -10.45 5.30 12.86
CA GLY A 3 -9.30 5.85 12.13
C GLY A 3 -8.48 6.96 12.82
N LEU A 4 -8.77 7.32 14.07
CA LEU A 4 -8.03 8.38 14.79
C LEU A 4 -7.00 7.84 15.79
N THR A 5 -6.85 6.52 15.88
CA THR A 5 -5.79 5.88 16.67
C THR A 5 -4.44 6.05 15.97
N GLY A 6 -3.33 5.92 16.70
CA GLY A 6 -1.98 5.91 16.13
C GLY A 6 -1.62 4.61 15.41
N ASP A 7 -2.56 3.67 15.35
CA ASP A 7 -2.39 2.31 14.83
C ASP A 7 -2.51 2.31 13.29
N SER A 8 -1.48 1.80 12.61
CA SER A 8 -1.41 1.73 11.15
C SER A 8 -2.43 0.77 10.55
N ASP A 9 -2.72 -0.32 11.25
CA ASP A 9 -3.45 -1.46 10.72
C ASP A 9 -4.93 -1.07 10.63
N ASN A 10 -5.45 -0.58 11.76
CA ASN A 10 -6.78 0.03 11.86
C ASN A 10 -7.02 1.18 10.86
N LYS A 11 -5.98 1.98 10.56
CA LYS A 11 -6.09 3.07 9.58
C LYS A 11 -6.23 2.56 8.16
N TYR A 12 -5.51 1.51 7.80
CA TYR A 12 -5.55 0.93 6.47
C TYR A 12 -6.91 0.29 6.18
N GLU A 13 -7.39 -0.54 7.11
CA GLU A 13 -8.67 -1.23 7.00
C GLU A 13 -9.85 -0.24 6.93
N PHE A 14 -9.84 0.77 7.81
CA PHE A 14 -10.84 1.83 7.77
C PHE A 14 -10.77 2.65 6.47
N PHE A 15 -9.56 2.88 5.95
CA PHE A 15 -9.36 3.55 4.67
C PHE A 15 -10.03 2.78 3.52
N LEU A 16 -9.87 1.45 3.45
CA LEU A 16 -10.52 0.62 2.43
C LEU A 16 -12.04 0.76 2.50
N LEU A 17 -12.62 0.59 3.70
CA LEU A 17 -14.07 0.67 3.91
C LEU A 17 -14.64 2.05 3.50
N LEU A 18 -14.05 3.13 4.02
CA LEU A 18 -14.56 4.47 3.77
C LEU A 18 -14.33 4.91 2.31
N ARG A 19 -13.22 4.51 1.68
CA ARG A 19 -12.98 4.80 0.26
C ARG A 19 -14.07 4.16 -0.60
N ALA A 20 -14.40 2.90 -0.36
CA ALA A 20 -15.43 2.19 -1.11
C ALA A 20 -16.79 2.89 -0.99
N LEU A 21 -17.20 3.22 0.24
CA LEU A 21 -18.43 3.95 0.53
C LEU A 21 -18.45 5.34 -0.10
N TYR A 22 -17.36 6.10 -0.01
CA TYR A 22 -17.28 7.46 -0.53
C TYR A 22 -17.39 7.50 -2.07
N TYR A 23 -16.79 6.51 -2.75
CA TYR A 23 -16.87 6.37 -4.20
C TYR A 23 -18.09 5.58 -4.69
N GLN A 24 -19.02 5.24 -3.79
CA GLN A 24 -20.25 4.53 -4.13
C GLN A 24 -19.98 3.18 -4.79
N GLN A 25 -19.09 2.40 -4.16
CA GLN A 25 -18.66 1.10 -4.68
C GLN A 25 -18.99 0.01 -3.66
N ASP A 26 -19.83 -0.95 -4.07
CA ASP A 26 -20.41 -1.96 -3.18
C ASP A 26 -19.40 -2.92 -2.54
N TRP A 27 -18.16 -2.95 -3.03
CA TRP A 27 -17.11 -3.84 -2.48
C TRP A 27 -16.71 -3.50 -1.03
N TRP A 28 -17.20 -2.40 -0.46
CA TRP A 28 -17.14 -2.15 0.99
C TRP A 28 -17.73 -3.32 1.79
N VAL A 29 -18.71 -4.05 1.25
CA VAL A 29 -19.31 -5.24 1.86
C VAL A 29 -18.26 -6.31 2.14
N ASN A 30 -17.33 -6.51 1.21
CA ASN A 30 -16.25 -7.46 1.40
C ASN A 30 -15.35 -7.05 2.58
N ILE A 31 -15.00 -5.77 2.67
CA ILE A 31 -14.17 -5.25 3.76
C ILE A 31 -14.91 -5.32 5.10
N ALA A 32 -16.19 -4.94 5.15
CA ALA A 32 -16.98 -5.00 6.38
C ALA A 32 -17.10 -6.43 6.92
N ARG A 33 -17.27 -7.41 6.03
CA ARG A 33 -17.30 -8.82 6.39
C ARG A 33 -15.94 -9.32 6.87
N ASP A 34 -14.88 -8.87 6.22
CA ASP A 34 -13.52 -9.29 6.55
C ASP A 34 -13.09 -8.84 7.95
N LEU A 35 -13.46 -7.62 8.31
CA LEU A 35 -13.19 -6.99 9.60
C LEU A 35 -14.16 -7.38 10.72
N ASP A 36 -15.07 -8.33 10.46
CA ASP A 36 -16.15 -8.72 11.37
C ASP A 36 -16.97 -7.52 11.90
N VAL A 37 -17.20 -6.50 11.07
CA VAL A 37 -17.98 -5.31 11.46
C VAL A 37 -19.39 -5.74 11.76
N ARG A 38 -19.82 -5.62 13.02
CA ARG A 38 -21.22 -5.89 13.41
C ARG A 38 -22.13 -4.68 13.26
N TYR A 39 -21.61 -3.50 13.57
CA TYR A 39 -22.41 -2.27 13.60
C TYR A 39 -21.70 -1.13 12.89
N ILE A 40 -22.43 -0.40 12.06
CA ILE A 40 -21.98 0.84 11.43
C ILE A 40 -22.80 1.98 12.02
N VAL A 41 -22.12 2.93 12.66
CA VAL A 41 -22.74 4.12 13.27
C VAL A 41 -22.36 5.34 12.46
N ILE A 42 -23.36 6.02 11.89
CA ILE A 42 -23.17 7.25 11.13
C ILE A 42 -23.66 8.42 11.96
N ASN A 43 -22.75 9.30 12.36
CA ASN A 43 -23.08 10.52 13.08
C ASN A 43 -23.45 11.64 12.08
N ARG A 44 -24.67 12.17 12.19
CA ARG A 44 -25.24 13.25 11.37
C ARG A 44 -24.85 14.65 11.84
N GLU A 45 -24.31 14.75 13.06
CA GLU A 45 -23.86 15.99 13.69
C GLU A 45 -22.36 16.24 13.49
N LEU A 46 -21.69 15.47 12.62
CA LEU A 46 -20.29 15.69 12.28
C LEU A 46 -20.12 17.03 11.55
N ILE A 47 -19.88 18.09 12.32
CA ILE A 47 -19.53 19.41 11.80
C ILE A 47 -18.03 19.42 11.50
N ALA A 48 -17.69 19.40 10.20
CA ALA A 48 -16.31 19.60 9.76
C ALA A 48 -15.81 20.98 10.20
N ASN A 49 -14.72 21.03 10.96
CA ASN A 49 -14.06 22.28 11.29
C ASN A 49 -13.32 22.82 10.06
N THR A 50 -13.38 24.12 9.80
CA THR A 50 -12.88 24.76 8.55
C THR A 50 -11.36 24.85 8.44
N VAL A 51 -10.60 24.18 9.31
CA VAL A 51 -9.14 24.24 9.32
C VAL A 51 -8.55 22.98 8.67
N GLY A 52 -8.16 23.10 7.40
CA GLY A 52 -7.03 22.38 6.80
C GLY A 52 -7.11 20.86 6.67
N GLY A 53 -8.19 20.31 6.08
CA GLY A 53 -8.26 18.91 5.66
C GLY A 53 -9.50 18.12 6.08
N ALA A 54 -10.39 18.70 6.88
CA ALA A 54 -11.66 18.08 7.29
C ALA A 54 -12.80 18.26 6.27
N GLU A 55 -12.53 18.90 5.12
CA GLU A 55 -13.52 19.21 4.07
C GLU A 55 -14.25 17.95 3.55
N TYR A 56 -13.63 16.77 3.65
CA TYR A 56 -14.15 15.49 3.13
C TYR A 56 -15.10 14.75 4.08
N LEU A 57 -15.17 15.13 5.36
CA LEU A 57 -16.18 14.56 6.27
C LEU A 57 -17.43 15.45 6.40
N ARG A 58 -17.42 16.62 5.77
CA ARG A 58 -18.59 17.49 5.79
C ARG A 58 -19.73 16.80 5.04
N GLU A 59 -20.83 16.60 5.74
CA GLU A 59 -22.02 15.96 5.17
C GLU A 59 -21.74 14.55 4.62
N ILE A 60 -20.73 13.86 5.15
CA ILE A 60 -20.35 12.49 4.74
C ILE A 60 -21.53 11.53 4.88
N GLU A 61 -22.43 11.77 5.83
CA GLU A 61 -23.66 11.02 6.00
C GLU A 61 -24.54 11.08 4.75
N LYS A 62 -24.55 12.20 4.01
CA LYS A 62 -25.32 12.33 2.76
C LYS A 62 -24.75 11.48 1.62
N VAL A 63 -23.48 11.11 1.71
CA VAL A 63 -22.82 10.21 0.76
C VAL A 63 -23.00 8.76 1.21
N ILE A 64 -22.73 8.45 2.48
CA ILE A 64 -22.69 7.07 2.98
C ILE A 64 -24.08 6.48 3.20
N ILE A 65 -25.05 7.22 3.75
CA ILE A 65 -26.38 6.69 4.07
C ILE A 65 -27.08 6.10 2.82
N PRO A 66 -27.12 6.79 1.67
CA PRO A 66 -27.68 6.21 0.44
C PRO A 66 -27.01 4.90 0.02
N GLU A 67 -25.69 4.81 0.12
CA GLU A 67 -24.93 3.60 -0.24
C GLU A 67 -25.21 2.43 0.70
N LEU A 68 -25.46 2.67 1.99
CA LEU A 68 -25.86 1.61 2.90
C LEU A 68 -27.31 1.19 2.66
N ASP A 69 -28.19 2.14 2.36
CA ASP A 69 -29.62 1.89 2.15
C ASP A 69 -29.91 1.11 0.86
N GLN A 70 -29.03 1.18 -0.13
CA GLN A 70 -29.19 0.45 -1.40
C GLN A 70 -28.88 -1.04 -1.30
N LEU A 71 -28.30 -1.50 -0.19
CA LEU A 71 -27.84 -2.89 0.04
C LEU A 71 -28.52 -3.54 1.27
N PRO A 72 -29.87 -3.59 1.33
CA PRO A 72 -30.62 -4.10 2.47
C PRO A 72 -30.42 -5.62 2.72
N GLU A 73 -29.87 -6.36 1.76
CA GLU A 73 -29.53 -7.77 1.94
C GLU A 73 -28.32 -7.99 2.88
N TYR A 74 -27.44 -6.99 3.03
CA TYR A 74 -26.24 -7.08 3.86
C TYR A 74 -26.34 -6.28 5.17
N LEU A 75 -27.27 -5.33 5.23
CA LEU A 75 -27.43 -4.40 6.35
C LEU A 75 -28.89 -4.24 6.74
N GLN A 76 -29.11 -4.09 8.04
CA GLN A 76 -30.39 -3.68 8.60
C GLN A 76 -30.22 -2.38 9.38
N ARG A 77 -31.06 -1.38 9.08
CA ARG A 77 -31.17 -0.20 9.94
C ARG A 77 -31.90 -0.60 11.23
N ILE A 78 -31.20 -0.53 12.36
CA ILE A 78 -31.74 -0.94 13.66
C ILE A 78 -32.10 0.24 14.57
N TYR A 79 -31.54 1.42 14.31
CA TYR A 79 -31.84 2.62 15.07
C TYR A 79 -31.59 3.88 14.25
N GLU A 80 -32.42 4.91 14.46
CA GLU A 80 -32.26 6.22 13.84
C GLU A 80 -32.83 7.31 14.76
N ASN A 81 -32.10 8.41 14.91
CA ASN A 81 -32.59 9.66 15.48
C ASN A 81 -32.01 10.87 14.71
N GLU A 82 -32.20 12.08 15.24
CA GLU A 82 -31.69 13.31 14.63
C GLU A 82 -30.15 13.35 14.58
N SER A 83 -29.48 12.73 15.56
CA SER A 83 -28.03 12.80 15.73
C SER A 83 -27.26 11.70 15.00
N TYR A 84 -27.81 10.49 14.87
CA TYR A 84 -27.12 9.36 14.25
C TYR A 84 -28.06 8.27 13.73
N VAL A 85 -27.52 7.43 12.84
CA VAL A 85 -28.14 6.19 12.34
C VAL A 85 -27.24 5.02 12.70
N VAL A 86 -27.84 3.90 13.08
CA VAL A 86 -27.14 2.63 13.34
C VAL A 86 -27.65 1.57 12.38
N TYR A 87 -26.70 0.96 11.67
CA TYR A 87 -26.91 -0.22 10.86
C TYR A 87 -26.26 -1.43 11.53
N GLU A 88 -26.93 -2.57 11.50
CA GLU A 88 -26.37 -3.88 11.81
C GLU A 88 -25.98 -4.56 10.49
N PHE A 89 -24.73 -5.02 10.40
CA PHE A 89 -24.27 -5.84 9.28
C PHE A 89 -24.62 -7.29 9.56
N THR A 90 -25.47 -7.86 8.71
CA THR A 90 -26.12 -9.15 8.94
C THR A 90 -25.43 -10.31 8.22
N ASP A 91 -24.41 -10.02 7.43
CA ASP A 91 -23.75 -10.99 6.54
C ASP A 91 -22.32 -11.33 6.95
N LEU A 92 -22.12 -11.55 8.26
CA LEU A 92 -20.85 -12.03 8.81
C LEU A 92 -20.54 -13.46 8.35
N PRO A 93 -19.25 -13.86 8.29
CA PRO A 93 -18.85 -15.22 7.98
C PRO A 93 -19.47 -16.24 8.95
N LYS A 94 -19.90 -17.39 8.41
CA LYS A 94 -20.52 -18.48 9.21
C LYS A 94 -19.62 -19.70 9.38
N ALA A 95 -18.50 -19.72 8.70
CA ALA A 95 -17.55 -20.82 8.67
C ALA A 95 -16.12 -20.26 8.58
N PRO A 96 -15.09 -21.07 8.94
CA PRO A 96 -13.71 -20.72 8.68
C PRO A 96 -13.48 -20.38 7.21
N ARG A 97 -12.66 -19.37 6.97
CA ARG A 97 -12.33 -18.82 5.66
C ARG A 97 -10.88 -19.15 5.30
N VAL A 98 -10.60 -19.33 4.02
CA VAL A 98 -9.24 -19.57 3.53
C VAL A 98 -8.49 -18.24 3.49
N PRO A 99 -7.28 -18.12 4.07
CA PRO A 99 -6.47 -16.90 3.92
C PRO A 99 -6.24 -16.58 2.44
N LEU A 100 -6.48 -15.34 2.04
CA LEU A 100 -6.29 -14.85 0.68
C LEU A 100 -5.43 -13.59 0.67
N PHE A 101 -4.26 -13.71 0.05
CA PHE A 101 -3.40 -12.57 -0.23
C PHE A 101 -3.61 -12.11 -1.68
N ILE A 102 -3.98 -10.84 -1.87
CA ILE A 102 -4.10 -10.22 -3.19
C ILE A 102 -2.92 -9.26 -3.36
N ASP A 103 -1.84 -9.74 -3.97
CA ASP A 103 -0.65 -8.94 -4.29
C ASP A 103 -0.66 -8.47 -5.75
N THR A 104 -1.45 -7.44 -6.01
CA THR A 104 -1.60 -6.83 -7.33
C THR A 104 -1.46 -5.31 -7.23
N GLY A 105 -1.48 -4.60 -8.35
CA GLY A 105 -1.71 -3.15 -8.33
C GLY A 105 -3.07 -2.76 -7.72
N TRP A 106 -3.16 -1.53 -7.20
CA TRP A 106 -4.38 -0.98 -6.59
C TRP A 106 -5.64 -1.15 -7.44
N SER A 107 -5.55 -0.87 -8.74
CA SER A 107 -6.70 -0.98 -9.65
C SER A 107 -7.23 -2.41 -9.77
N ASP A 108 -6.34 -3.40 -9.81
CA ASP A 108 -6.72 -4.81 -9.96
C ASP A 108 -7.20 -5.41 -8.65
N PHE A 109 -6.66 -4.97 -7.52
CA PHE A 109 -7.19 -5.30 -6.19
C PHE A 109 -8.67 -4.90 -6.07
N ILE A 110 -9.01 -3.68 -6.52
CA ILE A 110 -10.40 -3.21 -6.53
C ILE A 110 -11.27 -4.04 -7.47
N LYS A 111 -10.76 -4.36 -8.67
CA LYS A 111 -11.49 -5.20 -9.61
C LYS A 111 -11.86 -6.53 -8.96
N VAL A 112 -10.90 -7.22 -8.33
CA VAL A 112 -11.12 -8.47 -7.61
C VAL A 112 -12.24 -8.32 -6.58
N LEU A 113 -12.17 -7.30 -5.71
CA LEU A 113 -13.18 -7.08 -4.67
C LEU A 113 -14.56 -6.69 -5.23
N SER A 114 -14.60 -5.98 -6.37
CA SER A 114 -15.84 -5.53 -7.01
C SER A 114 -16.50 -6.58 -7.90
N SER A 115 -15.73 -7.57 -8.38
CA SER A 115 -16.24 -8.62 -9.25
C SER A 115 -17.07 -9.66 -8.49
N ASP A 116 -16.83 -9.86 -7.19
CA ASP A 116 -17.64 -10.75 -6.36
C ASP A 116 -17.78 -10.22 -4.91
N LEU A 117 -18.97 -9.75 -4.55
CA LEU A 117 -19.32 -9.31 -3.19
C LEU A 117 -19.40 -10.45 -2.17
N ASN A 118 -19.35 -11.70 -2.63
CA ASN A 118 -19.31 -12.89 -1.78
C ASN A 118 -17.89 -13.37 -1.49
N LEU A 119 -16.85 -12.78 -2.07
CA LEU A 119 -15.48 -13.23 -1.96
C LEU A 119 -15.09 -13.53 -0.50
N THR A 120 -15.35 -12.57 0.39
CA THR A 120 -14.97 -12.66 1.80
C THR A 120 -15.92 -13.52 2.64
N ARG A 121 -16.94 -14.15 2.05
CA ARG A 121 -17.66 -15.26 2.71
C ARG A 121 -16.80 -16.52 2.77
N TYR A 122 -15.87 -16.67 1.83
CA TYR A 122 -15.01 -17.85 1.68
C TYR A 122 -13.55 -17.56 2.00
N TYR A 123 -13.12 -16.32 1.79
CA TYR A 123 -11.74 -15.90 1.96
C TYR A 123 -11.56 -14.88 3.08
N ASP A 124 -10.45 -15.00 3.80
CA ASP A 124 -9.98 -14.09 4.84
C ASP A 124 -8.87 -13.24 4.24
N LEU A 125 -9.11 -11.95 3.99
CA LEU A 125 -8.13 -11.12 3.29
C LEU A 125 -6.90 -10.94 4.17
N ARG A 126 -5.74 -11.04 3.53
CA ARG A 126 -4.44 -10.81 4.16
C ARG A 126 -3.73 -9.68 3.44
N HIS A 127 -3.07 -8.83 4.23
CA HIS A 127 -2.42 -7.64 3.73
C HIS A 127 -0.97 -7.57 4.19
N THR A 128 -0.08 -7.09 3.32
CA THR A 128 1.33 -6.86 3.68
C THR A 128 1.48 -5.83 4.79
N VAL A 129 0.64 -4.79 4.76
CA VAL A 129 0.70 -3.63 5.67
C VAL A 129 0.25 -3.95 7.09
N VAL A 130 -0.60 -4.97 7.28
CA VAL A 130 -1.09 -5.39 8.59
C VAL A 130 0.01 -6.18 9.29
N SER A 131 0.33 -5.80 10.53
CA SER A 131 1.59 -6.19 11.17
C SER A 131 1.73 -7.71 11.32
N ASP A 132 0.68 -8.37 11.79
CA ASP A 132 0.67 -9.80 12.11
C ASP A 132 0.20 -10.70 10.95
N ASP A 133 -0.28 -10.12 9.85
CA ASP A 133 -0.70 -10.86 8.66
C ASP A 133 0.48 -11.51 7.93
N LEU A 134 0.23 -12.60 7.21
CA LEU A 134 1.23 -13.29 6.36
C LEU A 134 2.48 -13.79 7.11
N THR A 135 2.44 -13.85 8.43
CA THR A 135 3.55 -14.33 9.27
C THR A 135 3.51 -15.84 9.44
N GLU A 136 2.33 -16.41 9.66
CA GLU A 136 2.08 -17.84 9.84
C GLU A 136 0.78 -18.24 9.12
N TYR A 137 0.84 -19.30 8.31
CA TYR A 137 -0.31 -19.87 7.62
C TYR A 137 -0.02 -21.32 7.20
N ASP A 138 -0.97 -22.22 7.44
CA ASP A 138 -0.87 -23.62 6.98
C ASP A 138 -1.07 -23.72 5.45
N SER A 139 -1.95 -22.87 4.92
CA SER A 139 -2.23 -22.73 3.50
C SER A 139 -2.66 -21.29 3.20
N LEU A 140 -2.21 -20.74 2.08
CA LEU A 140 -2.52 -19.38 1.64
C LEU A 140 -2.93 -19.38 0.17
N ALA A 141 -4.11 -18.85 -0.13
CA ALA A 141 -4.47 -18.50 -1.49
C ALA A 141 -3.78 -17.19 -1.89
N LEU A 142 -3.21 -17.14 -3.10
CA LEU A 142 -2.51 -15.96 -3.61
C LEU A 142 -3.04 -15.57 -4.99
N VAL A 143 -3.48 -14.32 -5.13
CA VAL A 143 -3.71 -13.69 -6.43
C VAL A 143 -2.62 -12.67 -6.65
N THR A 144 -1.81 -12.84 -7.70
CA THR A 144 -0.74 -11.91 -8.04
C THR A 144 -0.49 -11.82 -9.53
N ASP A 145 -0.04 -10.67 -9.98
CA ASP A 145 0.47 -10.38 -11.32
C ASP A 145 2.01 -10.48 -11.39
N ASP A 146 2.69 -10.65 -10.24
CA ASP A 146 4.16 -10.73 -10.12
C ASP A 146 4.56 -11.75 -9.03
N PRO A 147 4.64 -13.05 -9.37
CA PRO A 147 4.95 -14.10 -8.40
C PRO A 147 6.30 -13.93 -7.70
N HIS A 148 7.28 -13.28 -8.34
CA HIS A 148 8.58 -13.08 -7.71
C HIS A 148 8.52 -11.97 -6.66
N ALA A 149 7.85 -10.85 -6.96
CA ALA A 149 7.59 -9.82 -5.96
C ALA A 149 6.77 -10.35 -4.77
N ALA A 150 5.75 -11.17 -5.03
CA ALA A 150 4.97 -11.81 -3.97
C ALA A 150 5.82 -12.74 -3.10
N ALA A 151 6.74 -13.51 -3.69
CA ALA A 151 7.67 -14.35 -2.93
C ALA A 151 8.59 -13.51 -2.02
N LEU A 152 9.06 -12.36 -2.48
CA LEU A 152 9.87 -11.41 -1.68
C LEU A 152 9.04 -10.82 -0.54
N ASP A 153 7.79 -10.43 -0.79
CA ASP A 153 6.88 -9.91 0.23
C ASP A 153 6.65 -10.97 1.34
N LEU A 154 6.36 -12.22 0.95
CA LEU A 154 6.20 -13.33 1.91
C LEU A 154 7.50 -13.66 2.66
N TYR A 155 8.64 -13.62 1.99
CA TYR A 155 9.96 -13.80 2.63
C TYR A 155 10.19 -12.75 3.72
N ILE A 156 9.87 -11.49 3.45
CA ILE A 156 10.00 -10.41 4.44
C ILE A 156 9.03 -10.59 5.60
N LYS A 157 7.79 -11.01 5.32
CA LYS A 157 6.78 -11.22 6.39
C LYS A 157 7.14 -12.39 7.29
N ALA A 158 7.76 -13.45 6.75
CA ALA A 158 8.29 -14.57 7.53
C ALA A 158 9.52 -14.19 8.38
N ASP A 159 10.40 -13.30 7.90
CA ASP A 159 11.52 -12.77 8.67
C ASP A 159 11.68 -11.24 8.52
N PRO A 160 10.98 -10.44 9.35
CA PRO A 160 11.02 -8.98 9.28
C PRO A 160 12.40 -8.37 9.55
N SER A 161 13.37 -9.16 10.06
CA SER A 161 14.74 -8.73 10.34
C SER A 161 15.58 -8.55 9.06
N LYS A 162 15.11 -9.04 7.92
CA LYS A 162 15.76 -8.91 6.60
C LYS A 162 15.44 -7.58 5.89
N PHE A 163 14.39 -6.87 6.33
CA PHE A 163 13.92 -5.63 5.72
C PHE A 163 14.20 -4.41 6.61
N PHE A 164 15.00 -3.48 6.09
CA PHE A 164 15.51 -2.33 6.83
C PHE A 164 14.92 -1.04 6.27
N SER A 165 14.21 -0.28 7.10
CA SER A 165 13.64 1.01 6.71
C SER A 165 14.61 2.17 6.98
N PRO A 166 14.46 3.31 6.28
CA PRO A 166 15.16 4.53 6.62
C PRO A 166 14.88 4.93 8.07
N ALA A 167 15.87 5.57 8.72
CA ALA A 167 15.68 6.11 10.06
C ALA A 167 14.70 7.30 10.01
N SER A 168 13.40 7.05 10.03
CA SER A 168 12.36 8.08 9.90
C SER A 168 12.29 9.01 11.12
N ASN A 169 12.70 8.53 12.29
CA ASN A 169 12.69 9.25 13.55
C ASN A 169 13.66 10.46 13.61
N ILE A 170 14.63 10.56 12.70
CA ILE A 170 15.56 11.69 12.63
C ILE A 170 15.11 12.80 11.67
N TYR A 171 13.98 12.61 10.95
CA TYR A 171 13.52 13.54 9.90
C TYR A 171 12.25 14.32 10.25
N ALA A 172 11.84 14.35 11.53
CA ALA A 172 10.55 14.94 11.97
C ALA A 172 10.30 16.40 11.54
N PHE A 173 11.34 17.13 11.10
CA PHE A 173 11.25 18.51 10.59
C PHE A 173 12.02 18.74 9.29
N SER A 174 12.39 17.68 8.57
CA SER A 174 13.13 17.82 7.31
C SER A 174 12.18 18.21 6.17
N PRO A 175 12.40 19.33 5.48
CA PRO A 175 11.66 19.65 4.26
C PRO A 175 12.17 18.84 3.05
N GLU A 176 13.26 18.08 3.22
CA GLU A 176 13.89 17.23 2.20
C GLU A 176 13.48 15.76 2.32
N THR A 177 12.97 15.35 3.49
CA THR A 177 12.61 13.97 3.76
C THR A 177 11.35 13.95 4.60
N ILE A 178 10.26 13.53 3.98
CA ILE A 178 8.92 13.62 4.55
C ILE A 178 8.57 12.23 5.10
N PRO A 179 8.43 12.04 6.42
CA PRO A 179 8.07 10.73 6.95
C PRO A 179 6.63 10.38 6.58
N SER A 180 6.35 9.09 6.38
CA SER A 180 5.00 8.52 6.13
C SER A 180 3.93 9.06 7.10
N SER A 181 4.28 9.34 8.36
CA SER A 181 3.34 9.98 9.29
C SER A 181 2.84 11.34 8.79
N TYR A 182 3.59 12.12 8.03
CA TYR A 182 3.05 13.36 7.44
C TYR A 182 1.99 13.09 6.38
N TYR A 183 2.06 11.94 5.72
CA TYR A 183 1.08 11.46 4.77
C TYR A 183 -0.13 10.79 5.46
N LEU A 184 0.05 10.23 6.67
CA LEU A 184 -0.88 9.29 7.30
C LEU A 184 -1.35 9.67 8.72
N SER A 185 -0.82 10.75 9.31
CA SER A 185 -0.94 11.04 10.75
C SER A 185 -2.39 11.28 11.18
N PRO A 186 -3.20 12.03 10.43
CA PRO A 186 -4.64 11.91 10.48
C PRO A 186 -5.13 11.03 9.31
N MET A 187 -6.15 10.22 9.56
CA MET A 187 -7.02 9.61 8.53
C MET A 187 -7.44 10.61 7.44
N PHE A 188 -7.64 11.88 7.83
CA PHE A 188 -7.91 12.98 6.90
C PHE A 188 -6.79 13.23 5.86
N ARG A 189 -5.54 12.86 6.14
CA ARG A 189 -4.42 12.96 5.17
C ARG A 189 -4.31 11.76 4.24
N LEU A 190 -4.78 10.58 4.67
CA LEU A 190 -5.12 9.48 3.76
C LEU A 190 -6.21 9.92 2.76
N PHE A 191 -7.15 10.77 3.18
CA PHE A 191 -8.09 11.42 2.26
C PHE A 191 -7.49 12.60 1.50
N GLN A 192 -6.42 13.23 2.00
CA GLN A 192 -5.75 14.29 1.27
C GLN A 192 -5.13 13.80 -0.05
N PHE A 193 -4.86 12.50 -0.20
CA PHE A 193 -4.50 11.86 -1.48
C PHE A 193 -5.56 12.06 -2.57
N PHE A 194 -6.80 12.33 -2.17
CA PHE A 194 -7.93 12.62 -3.03
C PHE A 194 -8.40 14.07 -2.88
N SER A 195 -7.62 14.96 -2.24
CA SER A 195 -7.98 16.36 -1.93
C SER A 195 -7.09 17.46 -2.49
N ASP A 196 -7.71 18.58 -2.86
CA ASP A 196 -7.13 19.82 -3.40
C ASP A 196 -6.25 20.61 -2.40
N SER A 197 -6.01 20.06 -1.20
CA SER A 197 -5.46 20.84 -0.08
C SER A 197 -3.93 20.98 -0.08
N LYS A 198 -3.48 22.05 0.60
CA LYS A 198 -2.15 22.69 0.62
C LYS A 198 -0.92 21.77 0.79
N TRP A 199 -1.07 20.50 1.14
CA TRP A 199 0.05 19.62 1.52
C TRP A 199 0.14 18.28 0.78
N ASN A 200 -0.72 17.97 -0.20
CA ASN A 200 -0.76 16.60 -0.71
C ASN A 200 -1.15 16.37 -2.19
N ARG A 201 -0.98 17.32 -3.12
CA ARG A 201 -1.31 17.03 -4.52
C ARG A 201 -0.22 17.24 -5.56
N LEU A 202 0.68 18.20 -5.38
CA LEU A 202 1.48 18.66 -6.51
C LEU A 202 2.92 18.19 -6.41
N ASN A 203 3.54 18.30 -5.23
CA ASN A 203 4.99 18.16 -5.11
C ASN A 203 5.54 16.74 -4.88
N MET A 204 4.69 15.71 -4.86
CA MET A 204 5.09 14.35 -4.49
C MET A 204 4.27 13.29 -5.24
N ILE A 205 4.82 12.07 -5.32
CA ILE A 205 4.02 10.88 -5.68
C ILE A 205 2.89 10.79 -4.67
N THR A 206 1.64 10.69 -5.13
CA THR A 206 0.47 10.41 -4.27
C THR A 206 0.66 9.01 -3.68
N PRO A 207 1.09 8.87 -2.42
CA PRO A 207 1.33 7.57 -1.82
C PRO A 207 0.02 6.89 -1.41
N GLY A 208 -0.03 5.57 -1.52
CA GLY A 208 -0.99 4.72 -0.83
C GLY A 208 -0.27 3.89 0.24
N LEU A 209 -0.94 3.61 1.37
CA LEU A 209 -0.51 2.55 2.29
C LEU A 209 -0.56 1.17 1.67
N PHE A 210 -1.36 1.03 0.60
CA PHE A 210 -1.54 -0.18 -0.15
C PHE A 210 -0.21 -0.74 -0.66
N GLY A 211 0.03 -2.01 -0.34
CA GLY A 211 1.24 -2.73 -0.74
C GLY A 211 2.50 -2.39 0.07
N THR A 212 2.44 -1.55 1.11
CA THR A 212 3.59 -1.39 2.01
C THR A 212 3.71 -2.61 2.93
N ILE A 213 4.94 -3.02 3.25
CA ILE A 213 5.26 -4.09 4.21
C ILE A 213 5.05 -3.63 5.66
N LYS A 214 5.47 -2.41 6.01
CA LYS A 214 5.47 -1.92 7.41
C LYS A 214 4.52 -0.75 7.66
N GLY A 215 3.71 -0.37 6.68
CA GLY A 215 2.89 0.84 6.76
C GLY A 215 3.69 2.14 6.87
N SER A 216 5.01 2.08 6.64
CA SER A 216 5.93 3.17 6.91
C SER A 216 6.97 3.31 5.80
N PHE A 217 7.10 4.54 5.29
CA PHE A 217 8.04 4.92 4.25
C PHE A 217 8.52 6.36 4.48
N ILE A 218 9.47 6.82 3.68
CA ILE A 218 9.82 8.24 3.52
C ILE A 218 9.51 8.69 2.11
N GLY A 219 9.12 9.95 1.98
CA GLY A 219 9.07 10.67 0.72
C GLY A 219 10.30 11.54 0.54
N VAL A 220 10.83 11.55 -0.67
CA VAL A 220 12.03 12.27 -1.06
C VAL A 220 11.66 13.15 -2.26
N PRO A 221 11.13 14.38 -2.02
CA PRO A 221 10.55 15.23 -3.07
C PRO A 221 11.58 15.89 -3.98
N ARG A 222 12.86 15.92 -3.61
CA ARG A 222 13.93 16.64 -4.32
C ARG A 222 15.29 16.05 -4.00
N ALA A 223 16.31 16.54 -4.68
CA ALA A 223 17.69 16.11 -4.51
C ALA A 223 18.11 16.20 -3.03
N THR A 224 18.52 15.06 -2.45
CA THR A 224 18.89 14.97 -1.05
C THR A 224 19.60 13.66 -0.73
N ARG A 225 20.08 13.55 0.51
CA ARG A 225 20.72 12.36 1.04
C ARG A 225 19.89 11.72 2.13
N PHE A 226 19.67 10.42 1.99
CA PHE A 226 19.13 9.58 3.05
C PHE A 226 20.01 8.35 3.26
N ARG A 227 19.78 7.66 4.38
CA ARG A 227 20.56 6.47 4.72
C ARG A 227 19.69 5.37 5.29
N ILE A 228 20.09 4.14 5.01
CA ILE A 228 19.47 2.95 5.57
C ILE A 228 20.58 2.10 6.18
N ALA A 229 20.40 1.71 7.44
CA ALA A 229 21.35 0.86 8.14
C ALA A 229 20.83 -0.57 8.17
N ALA A 230 21.57 -1.48 7.55
CA ALA A 230 21.25 -2.90 7.48
C ALA A 230 22.16 -3.71 8.39
N ASN A 231 21.64 -4.82 8.90
CA ASN A 231 22.38 -5.77 9.71
C ASN A 231 22.54 -7.09 8.96
N PHE A 232 23.78 -7.56 8.84
CA PHE A 232 24.14 -8.77 8.14
C PHE A 232 24.44 -9.85 9.19
N PRO A 233 23.65 -10.95 9.25
CA PRO A 233 23.76 -11.94 10.32
C PRO A 233 25.03 -12.79 10.24
N ALA A 234 25.56 -12.98 9.02
CA ALA A 234 26.77 -13.73 8.73
C ALA A 234 27.56 -13.04 7.61
N SER A 235 28.85 -13.37 7.48
CA SER A 235 29.63 -12.94 6.32
C SER A 235 29.26 -13.76 5.09
N GLY A 236 29.25 -13.14 3.91
CA GLY A 236 28.98 -13.79 2.63
C GLY A 236 28.42 -12.81 1.60
N GLU A 237 27.99 -13.33 0.46
CA GLU A 237 27.38 -12.56 -0.63
C GLU A 237 25.88 -12.37 -0.41
N TYR A 238 25.41 -11.13 -0.55
CA TYR A 238 24.00 -10.75 -0.38
C TYR A 238 23.51 -9.97 -1.59
N HIS A 239 22.28 -10.24 -2.01
CA HIS A 239 21.52 -9.42 -2.93
C HIS A 239 20.83 -8.28 -2.17
N ILE A 240 20.87 -7.07 -2.74
CA ILE A 240 20.27 -5.88 -2.13
C ILE A 240 19.17 -5.35 -3.06
N LEU A 241 17.93 -5.29 -2.55
CA LEU A 241 16.79 -4.72 -3.27
C LEU A 241 16.29 -3.48 -2.53
N LEU A 242 16.03 -2.40 -3.23
CA LEU A 242 15.31 -1.25 -2.70
C LEU A 242 13.82 -1.43 -2.94
N ARG A 243 13.00 -1.34 -1.88
CA ARG A 243 11.54 -1.29 -2.02
C ARG A 243 11.06 0.16 -1.97
N GLY A 244 10.32 0.57 -3.00
CA GLY A 244 9.87 1.95 -3.13
C GLY A 244 8.91 2.18 -4.30
N ALA A 245 8.60 3.44 -4.55
CA ALA A 245 7.96 3.90 -5.77
C ALA A 245 8.80 5.05 -6.33
N ALA A 246 9.45 4.82 -7.47
CA ALA A 246 10.37 5.76 -8.10
C ALA A 246 9.78 6.25 -9.41
N THR A 247 9.82 7.56 -9.65
CA THR A 247 9.41 8.15 -10.93
C THR A 247 10.49 7.90 -11.98
N VAL A 248 11.43 8.83 -12.11
CA VAL A 248 12.73 8.63 -12.75
C VAL A 248 13.73 9.33 -11.87
N ASN A 249 14.61 8.58 -11.21
CA ASN A 249 15.48 9.11 -10.17
C ASN A 249 16.93 8.66 -10.38
N GLU A 250 17.85 9.62 -10.38
CA GLU A 250 19.28 9.37 -10.43
C GLU A 250 19.82 9.31 -9.00
N ILE A 251 20.45 8.18 -8.64
CA ILE A 251 20.90 7.93 -7.28
C ILE A 251 22.35 7.45 -7.27
N GLY A 252 23.20 8.18 -6.55
CA GLY A 252 24.49 7.68 -6.11
C GLY A 252 24.33 6.86 -4.83
N LEU A 253 24.75 5.59 -4.85
CA LEU A 253 24.62 4.67 -3.73
C LEU A 253 26.00 4.26 -3.22
N THR A 254 26.29 4.59 -1.95
CA THR A 254 27.58 4.26 -1.32
C THR A 254 27.42 3.51 -0.01
N ALA A 255 28.23 2.48 0.21
CA ALA A 255 28.41 1.82 1.49
C ALA A 255 29.91 1.49 1.69
N ARG A 256 30.64 2.44 2.27
CA ARG A 256 32.12 2.38 2.37
C ARG A 256 32.66 1.11 3.01
N THR A 257 31.98 0.61 4.05
CA THR A 257 32.39 -0.61 4.76
C THR A 257 32.24 -1.89 3.94
N LEU A 258 31.50 -1.82 2.83
CA LEU A 258 31.27 -2.91 1.88
C LEU A 258 32.04 -2.70 0.57
N GLY A 259 32.81 -1.61 0.44
CA GLY A 259 33.44 -1.25 -0.84
C GLY A 259 32.43 -0.95 -1.94
N TYR A 260 31.21 -0.55 -1.56
CA TYR A 260 30.10 -0.37 -2.48
C TYR A 260 29.97 1.10 -2.91
N ASP A 261 30.01 1.35 -4.21
CA ASP A 261 29.86 2.67 -4.83
C ASP A 261 29.30 2.49 -6.24
N LYS A 262 28.06 2.92 -6.47
CA LYS A 262 27.36 2.79 -7.75
C LYS A 262 26.50 4.00 -8.04
N GLU A 263 26.31 4.27 -9.32
CA GLU A 263 25.28 5.15 -9.83
C GLU A 263 24.17 4.28 -10.41
N ILE A 264 22.93 4.56 -10.04
CA ILE A 264 21.75 3.82 -10.49
C ILE A 264 20.67 4.80 -10.92
N GLU A 265 19.90 4.39 -11.94
CA GLU A 265 18.62 5.03 -12.27
C GLU A 265 17.50 4.14 -11.74
N LEU A 266 16.60 4.72 -10.95
CA LEU A 266 15.35 4.08 -10.58
C LEU A 266 14.24 4.62 -11.49
N ARG A 267 13.49 3.72 -12.15
CA ARG A 267 12.43 4.10 -13.09
C ARG A 267 11.13 3.37 -12.82
N ALA A 268 10.03 4.11 -12.85
CA ALA A 268 8.68 3.60 -12.80
C ALA A 268 8.40 2.64 -13.95
N THR A 269 7.74 1.53 -13.66
CA THR A 269 7.02 0.76 -14.66
C THR A 269 5.56 1.24 -14.74
N PRO A 270 4.86 1.10 -15.89
CA PRO A 270 3.48 1.58 -16.04
C PRO A 270 2.47 0.96 -15.05
N ASP A 271 2.74 -0.24 -14.56
CA ASP A 271 1.93 -0.91 -13.54
C ASP A 271 2.19 -0.39 -12.11
N ALA A 272 3.36 0.21 -11.85
CA ALA A 272 3.75 0.74 -10.54
C ALA A 272 3.29 2.17 -10.31
N LEU A 273 3.49 3.06 -11.28
CA LEU A 273 3.10 4.46 -11.21
C LEU A 273 2.38 4.88 -12.49
N THR A 274 1.28 5.62 -12.31
CA THR A 274 0.56 6.24 -13.43
C THR A 274 0.63 7.75 -13.33
N PHE A 275 0.89 8.41 -14.44
CA PHE A 275 1.09 9.85 -14.53
C PHE A 275 -0.14 10.48 -15.18
N PHE A 276 -0.60 11.60 -14.63
CA PHE A 276 -1.77 12.32 -15.15
C PHE A 276 -1.49 13.81 -15.21
N ASP A 277 -2.11 14.48 -16.19
CA ASP A 277 -2.21 15.94 -16.19
C ASP A 277 -2.93 16.40 -14.92
N GLN A 278 -2.28 17.28 -14.17
CA GLN A 278 -2.79 17.82 -12.90
C GLN A 278 -4.20 18.41 -13.03
N ARG A 279 -4.53 19.02 -14.17
CA ARG A 279 -5.82 19.69 -14.41
C ARG A 279 -6.94 18.67 -14.66
N LYS A 280 -6.59 17.44 -15.05
CA LYS A 280 -7.53 16.40 -15.44
C LYS A 280 -7.57 15.20 -14.51
N VAL A 281 -6.63 15.07 -13.58
CA VAL A 281 -6.46 13.86 -12.75
C VAL A 281 -7.70 13.49 -11.91
N PHE A 282 -8.61 14.43 -11.61
CA PHE A 282 -9.89 14.15 -10.93
C PHE A 282 -11.12 14.13 -11.86
N SER A 283 -10.91 14.29 -13.16
CA SER A 283 -11.99 14.22 -14.14
C SER A 283 -12.28 12.77 -14.55
N ALA A 284 -13.55 12.48 -14.83
CA ALA A 284 -13.99 11.15 -15.27
C ALA A 284 -13.33 10.69 -16.58
N GLY A 285 -12.84 11.62 -17.41
CA GLY A 285 -12.19 11.37 -18.69
C GLY A 285 -10.66 11.47 -18.65
N ARG A 286 -10.03 11.33 -17.47
CA ARG A 286 -8.56 11.39 -17.34
C ARG A 286 -7.90 10.27 -18.15
N SER A 287 -6.79 10.59 -18.80
CA SER A 287 -5.94 9.64 -19.50
C SER A 287 -4.54 9.65 -18.89
N ALA A 288 -3.96 8.48 -18.74
CA ALA A 288 -2.56 8.36 -18.33
C ALA A 288 -1.66 9.02 -19.39
N LEU A 289 -0.64 9.74 -18.93
CA LEU A 289 0.45 10.21 -19.76
C LEU A 289 1.46 9.08 -19.93
N ASP A 290 1.89 8.86 -21.17
CA ASP A 290 3.05 8.02 -21.42
C ASP A 290 4.31 8.84 -21.17
N ILE A 291 5.05 8.44 -20.14
CA ILE A 291 6.30 9.08 -19.74
C ILE A 291 7.51 8.15 -19.88
N ALA A 292 7.36 7.00 -20.56
CA ALA A 292 8.39 5.97 -20.60
C ALA A 292 9.73 6.50 -21.14
N GLU A 293 9.67 7.37 -22.14
CA GLU A 293 10.83 7.96 -22.82
C GLU A 293 11.34 9.25 -22.18
N TYR A 294 10.71 9.75 -21.10
CA TYR A 294 11.15 10.99 -20.46
C TYR A 294 12.41 10.72 -19.64
N THR A 295 13.40 11.60 -19.79
CA THR A 295 14.57 11.67 -18.91
C THR A 295 14.22 12.23 -17.54
N ALA A 296 15.11 12.07 -16.55
CA ALA A 296 14.92 12.67 -15.23
C ALA A 296 14.73 14.20 -15.32
N ASP A 297 15.56 14.87 -16.12
CA ASP A 297 15.52 16.32 -16.34
C ASP A 297 14.21 16.77 -17.00
N GLU A 298 13.72 16.05 -18.01
CA GLU A 298 12.46 16.38 -18.68
C GLU A 298 11.26 16.19 -17.74
N LEU A 299 11.27 15.15 -16.92
CA LEU A 299 10.20 14.89 -15.97
C LEU A 299 10.20 15.92 -14.82
N GLU A 300 11.38 16.40 -14.41
CA GLU A 300 11.53 17.41 -13.36
C GLU A 300 10.95 18.78 -13.78
N LEU A 301 10.90 19.06 -15.09
CA LEU A 301 10.23 20.25 -15.61
C LEU A 301 8.70 20.15 -15.53
N LEU A 302 8.15 18.94 -15.45
CA LEU A 302 6.71 18.67 -15.46
C LEU A 302 6.15 18.39 -14.06
N ILE A 303 6.92 17.70 -13.22
CA ILE A 303 6.59 17.43 -11.83
C ILE A 303 7.27 18.50 -11.00
N PRO A 304 6.53 19.35 -10.26
CA PRO A 304 5.18 19.07 -9.76
C PRO A 304 4.03 19.85 -10.39
N THR A 305 4.30 20.63 -11.42
CA THR A 305 3.44 21.74 -11.86
C THR A 305 2.38 21.37 -12.88
N ASP A 306 2.66 20.38 -13.73
CA ASP A 306 1.76 19.98 -14.81
C ASP A 306 1.38 18.50 -14.71
N VAL A 307 2.22 17.69 -14.07
CA VAL A 307 2.04 16.24 -13.96
C VAL A 307 2.00 15.79 -12.51
N VAL A 308 1.05 14.90 -12.22
CA VAL A 308 0.91 14.21 -10.94
C VAL A 308 1.19 12.73 -11.14
N ALA A 309 2.07 12.17 -10.30
CA ALA A 309 2.35 10.74 -10.23
C ALA A 309 1.46 10.08 -9.16
N ILE A 310 0.75 9.00 -9.53
CA ILE A 310 -0.10 8.21 -8.64
C ILE A 310 0.52 6.83 -8.43
N ASN A 311 0.80 6.49 -7.17
CA ASN A 311 1.32 5.17 -6.81
C ASN A 311 0.21 4.11 -6.88
N ASN A 312 0.42 3.08 -7.69
CA ASN A 312 -0.44 1.91 -7.74
C ASN A 312 0.11 0.75 -6.91
N ARG A 313 1.44 0.63 -6.79
CA ARG A 313 2.12 -0.37 -5.95
C ARG A 313 3.59 -0.05 -5.74
N TYR A 314 4.14 -0.54 -4.64
CA TYR A 314 5.58 -0.54 -4.38
C TYR A 314 6.27 -1.63 -5.22
N LYS A 315 7.51 -1.36 -5.64
CA LYS A 315 8.36 -2.27 -6.43
C LYS A 315 9.70 -2.50 -5.75
N TYR A 316 10.31 -3.63 -6.11
CA TYR A 316 11.70 -3.93 -5.81
C TYR A 316 12.60 -3.46 -6.96
N PHE A 317 13.56 -2.60 -6.65
CA PHE A 317 14.61 -2.18 -7.55
C PHE A 317 15.89 -2.94 -7.18
N ASP A 318 16.44 -3.67 -8.14
CA ASP A 318 17.70 -4.38 -7.98
C ASP A 318 18.86 -3.38 -7.85
N LEU A 319 19.54 -3.40 -6.71
CA LEU A 319 20.75 -2.61 -6.50
C LEU A 319 22.01 -3.42 -6.85
N GLY A 320 21.91 -4.74 -6.85
CA GLY A 320 22.95 -5.72 -7.13
C GLY A 320 23.46 -6.43 -5.89
N THR A 321 24.57 -7.17 -6.05
CA THR A 321 25.15 -7.96 -4.98
C THR A 321 26.28 -7.24 -4.24
N VAL A 322 26.49 -7.63 -2.97
CA VAL A 322 27.58 -7.16 -2.12
C VAL A 322 28.18 -8.32 -1.32
N GLU A 323 29.51 -8.35 -1.21
CA GLU A 323 30.20 -9.19 -0.24
C GLU A 323 30.21 -8.47 1.10
N ALA A 324 29.47 -8.97 2.08
CA ALA A 324 29.32 -8.35 3.40
C ALA A 324 30.00 -9.15 4.50
N LYS A 325 30.54 -8.44 5.49
CA LYS A 325 30.94 -9.06 6.76
C LYS A 325 29.75 -9.05 7.71
N LYS A 326 29.73 -9.99 8.66
CA LYS A 326 28.76 -9.94 9.77
C LYS A 326 28.80 -8.58 10.48
N GLY A 327 27.62 -7.99 10.69
CA GLY A 327 27.46 -6.75 11.45
C GLY A 327 26.63 -5.69 10.73
N LYS A 328 26.67 -4.48 11.28
CA LYS A 328 25.87 -3.35 10.80
C LYS A 328 26.64 -2.55 9.75
N HIS A 329 26.01 -2.33 8.60
CA HIS A 329 26.52 -1.51 7.50
C HIS A 329 25.51 -0.44 7.12
N THR A 330 25.99 0.73 6.69
CA THR A 330 25.11 1.86 6.30
C THR A 330 25.24 2.12 4.82
N PHE A 331 24.10 2.07 4.13
CA PHE A 331 23.94 2.51 2.76
C PHE A 331 23.53 3.97 2.76
N TYR A 332 24.25 4.80 2.01
CA TYR A 332 23.95 6.21 1.77
C TYR A 332 23.46 6.36 0.35
N PHE A 333 22.27 6.94 0.22
CA PHE A 333 21.62 7.21 -1.05
C PHE A 333 21.68 8.72 -1.27
N ASP A 334 22.31 9.14 -2.36
CA ASP A 334 22.46 10.53 -2.81
C ASP A 334 21.61 10.72 -4.06
N LYS A 335 20.37 11.17 -3.86
CA LYS A 335 19.43 11.43 -4.95
C LYS A 335 19.77 12.78 -5.59
N LYS A 336 19.98 12.81 -6.90
CA LYS A 336 20.53 13.95 -7.64
C LYS A 336 19.48 14.81 -8.33
N ASP A 337 18.38 14.22 -8.76
CA ASP A 337 17.28 14.87 -9.48
C ASP A 337 16.24 15.50 -8.53
N GLY A 338 15.34 16.29 -9.09
CA GLY A 338 14.18 16.88 -8.40
C GLY A 338 12.88 16.09 -8.47
N ASN A 339 12.83 14.93 -9.15
CA ASN A 339 11.60 14.14 -9.23
C ASN A 339 11.26 13.47 -7.88
N PRO A 340 10.00 13.27 -7.54
CA PRO A 340 9.66 12.64 -6.26
C PRO A 340 9.96 11.13 -6.25
N LEU A 341 10.39 10.64 -5.08
CA LEU A 341 10.67 9.24 -4.80
C LEU A 341 10.03 8.84 -3.46
N LEU A 342 9.42 7.66 -3.38
CA LEU A 342 9.03 7.02 -2.13
C LEU A 342 9.98 5.86 -1.82
N VAL A 343 10.47 5.79 -0.58
CA VAL A 343 11.35 4.73 -0.12
C VAL A 343 10.78 4.07 1.11
N GLU A 344 10.51 2.77 1.03
CA GLU A 344 10.05 1.98 2.17
C GLU A 344 11.24 1.41 2.96
N GLY A 345 12.22 0.87 2.24
CA GLY A 345 13.38 0.21 2.84
C GLY A 345 14.21 -0.57 1.83
N ILE A 346 15.21 -1.27 2.33
CA ILE A 346 15.95 -2.27 1.56
C ILE A 346 15.71 -3.67 2.13
N LEU A 347 15.57 -4.64 1.24
CA LEU A 347 15.69 -6.05 1.54
C LEU A 347 17.16 -6.46 1.37
N VAL A 348 17.67 -7.17 2.36
CA VAL A 348 18.98 -7.84 2.30
C VAL A 348 18.75 -9.33 2.42
N ILE A 349 19.03 -10.06 1.34
CA ILE A 349 18.81 -11.51 1.22
C ILE A 349 20.12 -12.16 0.78
N PRO A 350 20.55 -13.30 1.36
CA PRO A 350 21.71 -14.03 0.85
C PRO A 350 21.54 -14.35 -0.63
N GLU A 351 22.59 -14.19 -1.44
CA GLU A 351 22.49 -14.34 -2.90
C GLU A 351 21.98 -15.73 -3.30
N GLU A 352 22.45 -16.78 -2.61
CA GLU A 352 21.99 -18.16 -2.86
C GLU A 352 20.49 -18.34 -2.54
N GLU A 353 19.98 -17.67 -1.52
CA GLU A 353 18.55 -17.71 -1.17
C GLU A 353 17.74 -16.95 -2.22
N TYR A 354 18.20 -15.77 -2.64
CA TYR A 354 17.53 -14.95 -3.66
C TYR A 354 17.37 -15.69 -5.00
N GLN A 355 18.44 -16.34 -5.48
CA GLN A 355 18.41 -17.08 -6.75
C GLN A 355 17.47 -18.29 -6.73
N LYS A 356 17.17 -18.83 -5.54
CA LYS A 356 16.27 -19.97 -5.37
C LYS A 356 14.89 -19.55 -4.88
N LEU A 357 14.66 -18.25 -4.67
CA LEU A 357 13.43 -17.77 -4.08
C LEU A 357 12.26 -17.99 -5.03
N SER A 358 11.31 -18.78 -4.56
CA SER A 358 10.04 -19.03 -5.22
C SER A 358 8.90 -18.86 -4.23
N ILE A 359 7.68 -18.83 -4.76
CA ILE A 359 6.47 -18.95 -3.93
C ILE A 359 6.58 -20.21 -3.05
N PRO A 360 6.35 -20.11 -1.73
CA PRO A 360 6.38 -21.27 -0.83
C PRO A 360 5.37 -22.35 -1.23
N GLU A 361 5.67 -23.62 -0.94
CA GLU A 361 4.84 -24.76 -1.38
C GLU A 361 3.42 -24.75 -0.78
N ASN A 362 3.24 -24.15 0.39
CA ASN A 362 1.96 -23.98 1.06
C ASN A 362 1.14 -22.78 0.53
N VAL A 363 1.62 -22.11 -0.53
CA VAL A 363 0.94 -20.98 -1.17
C VAL A 363 0.39 -21.41 -2.53
N HIS A 364 -0.91 -21.25 -2.72
CA HIS A 364 -1.62 -21.66 -3.93
C HIS A 364 -1.98 -20.46 -4.79
N LEU A 365 -1.33 -20.34 -5.94
CA LEU A 365 -1.63 -19.31 -6.93
C LEU A 365 -3.03 -19.53 -7.53
N LEU A 366 -3.87 -18.51 -7.46
CA LEU A 366 -5.21 -18.48 -8.02
C LEU A 366 -5.26 -17.49 -9.19
N ASP A 367 -5.97 -17.89 -10.25
CA ASP A 367 -6.35 -16.97 -11.33
C ASP A 367 -7.50 -16.08 -10.84
N SER A 368 -7.34 -14.76 -10.91
CA SER A 368 -8.38 -13.81 -10.49
C SER A 368 -9.69 -13.94 -11.28
N SER A 369 -9.65 -14.47 -12.51
CA SER A 369 -10.80 -14.59 -13.41
C SER A 369 -11.57 -15.91 -13.26
N THR A 370 -10.92 -16.96 -12.76
CA THR A 370 -11.50 -18.32 -12.71
C THR A 370 -11.27 -19.07 -11.40
N GLY A 371 -10.23 -18.70 -10.64
CA GLY A 371 -9.81 -19.36 -9.40
C GLY A 371 -10.52 -18.85 -8.14
N LEU A 372 -11.07 -17.64 -8.19
CA LEU A 372 -11.87 -17.05 -7.10
C LEU A 372 -13.33 -17.50 -7.22
N CYS A 373 -13.61 -18.77 -6.93
CA CYS A 373 -14.98 -19.30 -6.92
C CYS A 373 -15.33 -19.90 -5.56
N CYS A 374 -16.62 -19.81 -5.24
CA CYS A 374 -17.26 -20.48 -4.12
C CYS A 374 -17.15 -22.02 -4.32
N GLY A 375 -16.06 -22.63 -3.84
CA GLY A 375 -15.82 -24.08 -3.93
C GLY A 375 -14.72 -24.55 -4.89
N SER A 376 -13.89 -23.65 -5.45
CA SER A 376 -12.72 -24.02 -6.27
C SER A 376 -11.51 -24.46 -5.44
N VAL A 377 -11.43 -24.05 -4.17
CA VAL A 377 -10.55 -24.71 -3.21
C VAL A 377 -11.30 -25.95 -2.75
N LYS A 378 -10.98 -27.10 -3.37
CA LYS A 378 -11.29 -28.38 -2.75
C LYS A 378 -10.69 -28.32 -1.34
N GLN A 379 -11.55 -28.27 -0.32
CA GLN A 379 -11.17 -28.80 0.97
C GLN A 379 -10.81 -30.25 0.68
N ASP A 380 -9.52 -30.56 0.56
CA ASP A 380 -9.10 -31.93 0.32
C ASP A 380 -9.74 -32.79 1.41
N GLU A 381 -10.51 -33.75 0.93
CA GLU A 381 -11.09 -34.81 1.73
C GLU A 381 -9.93 -35.50 2.45
N THR A 382 -10.07 -35.62 3.78
CA THR A 382 -9.24 -36.37 4.74
C THR A 382 -8.04 -35.65 5.37
N TRP A 383 -8.31 -34.97 6.49
CA TRP A 383 -7.33 -34.74 7.56
C TRP A 383 -7.68 -35.64 8.75
N HIS A 384 -6.93 -36.74 8.90
CA HIS A 384 -6.90 -37.58 10.10
C HIS A 384 -5.57 -37.40 10.83
#